data_AF-A0A1V2EX68-F1
#
_entry.id   AF-A0A1V2EX68-F1
#
_cell.length_a   1.000
_cell.length_b   1.000
_cell.length_c   1.000
_cell.angle_alpha   90.00
_cell.angle_beta   90.00
_cell.angle_gamma   90.00
#
_symmetry.space_group_name_H-M   'P 1'
#
loop_
_entity.id
_entity.type
_entity.pdbx_description
1 polymer ?
#
loop_
_entity_poly.entity_id
_entity_poly.type
_entity_poly.pdbx_seq_one_letter_code
_entity_poly.pdbx_strand_id
1 'polypeptide(L)'
;MTRLFATIAALLLSLAALPAHAAVTITFWSHEFGNHFPHAFFTLRGTPDAGGEPVNLNYGFTPKAISPAILFGPVPGRIDIAKRSYMDGSDAQFSLVLTDVQYASILQLVDEWDEKKGDGTYRMNTRNCVHFVQEAARRAGLTKLDFPKLMKKPRSFLKALADANATQVTVIDRHGKEYLPSLEATPVIATNAPATVN
;
A
#
# COMPACT_ATOMS: atom_id res chain seq x y z
N MET A 1 -45.22 -19.05 24.23
CA MET A 1 -44.37 -17.86 24.50
C MET A 1 -42.92 -18.07 24.06
N THR A 2 -42.28 -19.19 24.38
CA THR A 2 -40.87 -19.49 24.04
C THR A 2 -40.53 -19.40 22.54
N ARG A 3 -41.44 -19.85 21.66
CA ARG A 3 -41.26 -19.79 20.20
C ARG A 3 -41.29 -18.35 19.64
N LEU A 4 -42.07 -17.46 20.24
CA LEU A 4 -42.18 -16.06 19.86
C LEU A 4 -40.93 -15.28 20.29
N PHE A 5 -40.44 -15.54 21.50
CA PHE A 5 -39.17 -14.98 21.96
C PHE A 5 -37.99 -15.46 21.12
N ALA A 6 -37.94 -16.73 20.74
CA ALA A 6 -36.88 -17.27 19.88
C ALA A 6 -36.90 -16.65 18.46
N THR A 7 -38.09 -16.40 17.90
CA THR A 7 -38.21 -15.75 16.57
C THR A 7 -37.84 -14.28 16.63
N ILE A 8 -38.24 -13.55 17.68
CA ILE A 8 -37.84 -12.15 17.88
C ILE A 8 -36.33 -12.05 18.10
N ALA A 9 -35.74 -12.93 18.90
CA ALA A 9 -34.29 -12.97 19.11
C ALA A 9 -33.53 -13.29 17.82
N ALA A 10 -33.99 -14.27 17.02
CA ALA A 10 -33.38 -14.60 15.73
C ALA A 10 -33.49 -13.43 14.73
N LEU A 11 -34.62 -12.72 14.71
CA LEU A 11 -34.82 -11.55 13.88
C LEU A 11 -33.87 -10.42 14.30
N LEU A 12 -33.76 -10.13 15.60
CA LEU A 12 -32.83 -9.12 16.12
C LEU A 12 -31.35 -9.46 15.83
N LEU A 13 -30.96 -10.74 15.91
CA LEU A 13 -29.61 -11.17 15.50
C LEU A 13 -29.37 -11.01 14.00
N SER A 14 -30.38 -11.24 13.16
CA SER A 14 -30.25 -11.05 11.70
C SER A 14 -30.15 -9.58 11.28
N LEU A 15 -30.75 -8.65 12.05
CA LEU A 15 -30.58 -7.21 11.84
C LEU A 15 -29.21 -6.68 12.34
N ALA A 16 -28.54 -7.41 13.24
CA ALA A 16 -27.20 -7.06 13.72
C ALA A 16 -26.07 -7.56 12.79
N ALA A 17 -26.37 -8.46 11.86
CA ALA A 17 -25.44 -8.96 10.86
C ALA A 17 -25.31 -7.96 9.69
N LEU A 18 -24.85 -6.73 9.98
CA LEU A 18 -24.36 -5.87 8.92
C LEU A 18 -23.12 -6.54 8.30
N PRO A 19 -23.00 -6.61 6.96
CA PRO A 19 -21.75 -7.05 6.35
C PRO A 19 -20.65 -6.13 6.88
N ALA A 20 -19.66 -6.72 7.54
CA ALA A 20 -18.44 -6.01 7.89
C ALA A 20 -17.76 -5.67 6.56
N HIS A 21 -18.06 -4.50 6.00
CA HIS A 21 -17.30 -3.93 4.92
C HIS A 21 -15.88 -3.75 5.45
N ALA A 22 -14.93 -4.49 4.87
CA ALA A 22 -13.55 -4.41 5.29
C ALA A 22 -12.98 -3.07 4.81
N ALA A 23 -12.88 -2.10 5.72
CA ALA A 23 -12.25 -0.80 5.48
C ALA A 23 -10.92 -0.95 4.73
N VAL A 24 -10.57 0.03 3.89
CA VAL A 24 -9.36 -0.04 3.07
C VAL A 24 -8.11 -0.10 3.96
N THR A 25 -7.36 -1.19 3.84
CA THR A 25 -6.07 -1.38 4.50
C THR A 25 -4.95 -1.03 3.53
N ILE A 26 -4.04 -0.15 3.96
CA ILE A 26 -2.76 0.05 3.29
C ILE A 26 -1.72 -0.89 3.88
N THR A 27 -0.97 -1.59 3.04
CA THR A 27 0.19 -2.40 3.45
C THR A 27 1.43 -1.90 2.76
N PHE A 28 2.52 -1.69 3.51
CA PHE A 28 3.79 -1.23 2.99
C PHE A 28 4.73 -2.41 2.78
N TRP A 29 5.39 -2.41 1.63
CA TRP A 29 6.21 -3.51 1.15
C TRP A 29 7.61 -3.02 0.81
N SER A 30 8.60 -3.87 1.08
CA SER A 30 9.97 -3.68 0.59
C SER A 30 10.38 -4.85 -0.28
N HIS A 31 11.15 -4.57 -1.33
CA HIS A 31 11.86 -5.56 -2.10
C HIS A 31 13.36 -5.27 -1.99
N GLU A 32 14.11 -6.27 -1.53
CA GLU A 32 15.57 -6.17 -1.40
C GLU A 32 16.25 -7.05 -2.45
N PHE A 33 17.52 -6.74 -2.70
CA PHE A 33 18.40 -7.20 -3.77
C PHE A 33 18.18 -8.62 -4.37
N GLY A 34 18.45 -8.66 -5.67
CA GLY A 34 18.49 -9.77 -6.63
C GLY A 34 18.90 -9.18 -7.99
N ASN A 35 18.20 -9.50 -9.09
CA ASN A 35 18.35 -8.79 -10.38
C ASN A 35 17.64 -7.41 -10.44
N HIS A 36 17.07 -6.92 -9.33
CA HIS A 36 16.24 -5.72 -9.29
C HIS A 36 16.79 -4.67 -8.31
N PHE A 37 16.57 -3.40 -8.64
CA PHE A 37 16.89 -2.26 -7.78
C PHE A 37 16.01 -2.30 -6.52
N PRO A 38 16.55 -2.08 -5.30
CA PRO A 38 15.76 -2.06 -4.08
C PRO A 38 14.55 -1.14 -4.20
N HIS A 39 13.40 -1.59 -3.70
CA HIS A 39 12.14 -0.89 -3.92
C HIS A 39 11.26 -0.86 -2.67
N ALA A 40 10.48 0.20 -2.54
CA ALA A 40 9.36 0.28 -1.61
C ALA A 40 8.10 0.66 -2.38
N PHE A 41 7.00 0.03 -2.00
CA PHE A 41 5.68 0.27 -2.59
C PHE A 41 4.61 -0.03 -1.54
N PHE A 42 3.35 0.26 -1.86
CA PHE A 42 2.23 -0.10 -0.99
C PHE A 42 1.08 -0.72 -1.78
N THR A 43 0.24 -1.47 -1.08
CA THR A 43 -1.02 -2.01 -1.58
C THR A 43 -2.18 -1.38 -0.85
N LEU A 44 -3.30 -1.19 -1.54
CA LEU A 44 -4.58 -0.75 -0.97
C LEU A 44 -5.59 -1.86 -1.16
N ARG A 45 -6.21 -2.30 -0.07
CA ARG A 45 -7.11 -3.45 -0.11
C ARG A 45 -8.31 -3.32 0.81
N GLY A 46 -9.51 -3.49 0.27
CA GLY A 46 -10.77 -3.44 1.04
C GLY A 46 -11.86 -2.68 0.28
N THR A 47 -12.84 -2.15 0.99
CA THR A 47 -13.92 -1.31 0.45
C THR A 47 -13.95 -0.01 1.27
N PRO A 48 -14.05 1.17 0.63
CA PRO A 48 -14.22 2.43 1.35
C PRO A 48 -15.47 2.39 2.25
N ASP A 49 -15.40 3.02 3.42
CA ASP A 49 -16.48 3.00 4.42
C ASP A 49 -17.72 3.77 3.93
N ALA A 50 -17.52 4.82 3.14
CA ALA A 50 -18.57 5.56 2.43
C ALA A 50 -19.25 4.74 1.31
N GLY A 51 -18.78 3.51 1.06
CA GLY A 51 -19.25 2.66 -0.03
C GLY A 51 -18.48 2.86 -1.33
N GLY A 52 -18.68 1.94 -2.28
CA GLY A 52 -18.03 1.93 -3.58
C GLY A 52 -17.47 0.56 -3.96
N GLU A 53 -16.70 0.52 -5.04
CA GLU A 53 -16.10 -0.72 -5.52
C GLU A 53 -15.00 -1.21 -4.56
N PRO A 54 -14.96 -2.53 -4.25
CA PRO A 54 -13.84 -3.11 -3.51
C PRO A 54 -12.54 -2.97 -4.29
N VAL A 55 -11.45 -2.54 -3.64
CA VAL A 55 -10.17 -2.22 -4.27
C VAL A 55 -9.07 -3.19 -3.88
N ASN A 56 -8.23 -3.55 -4.84
CA ASN A 56 -7.00 -4.32 -4.67
C ASN A 56 -5.94 -3.72 -5.59
N LEU A 57 -5.39 -2.60 -5.13
CA LEU A 57 -4.49 -1.75 -5.89
C LEU A 57 -3.09 -1.87 -5.32
N ASN A 58 -2.08 -1.57 -6.13
CA ASN A 58 -0.71 -1.43 -5.67
C ASN A 58 0.01 -0.34 -6.45
N TYR A 59 0.89 0.37 -5.75
CA TYR A 59 1.58 1.54 -6.25
C TYR A 59 2.99 1.63 -5.68
N GLY A 60 3.98 1.76 -6.57
CA GLY A 60 5.35 2.17 -6.29
C GLY A 60 5.73 3.35 -7.16
N PHE A 61 6.94 3.88 -6.97
CA PHE A 61 7.49 4.95 -7.80
C PHE A 61 8.92 4.63 -8.23
N THR A 62 9.16 4.59 -9.54
CA THR A 62 10.39 4.03 -10.13
C THR A 62 10.88 4.88 -11.31
N PRO A 63 12.19 4.91 -11.63
CA PRO A 63 12.66 5.50 -12.88
C PRO A 63 12.11 4.72 -14.09
N LYS A 64 11.85 5.42 -15.21
CA LYS A 64 11.39 4.75 -16.44
C LYS A 64 12.41 3.74 -16.97
N ALA A 65 13.70 4.08 -16.86
CA ALA A 65 14.82 3.24 -17.24
C ALA A 65 15.84 3.20 -16.11
N ILE A 66 16.31 2.01 -15.74
CA ILE A 66 17.37 1.81 -14.76
C ILE A 66 18.71 1.96 -15.48
N SER A 67 19.41 3.08 -15.25
CA SER A 67 20.72 3.36 -15.85
C SER A 67 21.61 4.18 -14.92
N PRO A 68 22.92 4.27 -15.17
CA PRO A 68 23.82 5.13 -14.38
C PRO A 68 23.41 6.61 -14.36
N ALA A 69 22.63 7.09 -15.34
CA ALA A 69 22.14 8.47 -15.41
C ALA A 69 21.39 8.91 -14.13
N ILE A 70 20.76 7.96 -13.43
CA ILE A 70 20.07 8.19 -12.16
C ILE A 70 21.00 8.80 -11.09
N LEU A 71 22.30 8.50 -11.15
CA LEU A 71 23.29 9.01 -10.20
C LEU A 71 23.73 10.44 -10.50
N PHE A 72 23.49 10.93 -11.72
CA PHE A 72 24.01 12.21 -12.21
C PHE A 72 22.94 13.31 -12.30
N GLY A 73 21.66 12.98 -12.13
CA GLY A 73 20.62 14.00 -12.22
C GLY A 73 19.20 13.48 -12.18
N PRO A 74 18.20 14.37 -12.37
CA PRO A 74 16.83 13.95 -12.56
C PRO A 74 16.68 13.11 -13.83
N VAL A 75 15.88 12.05 -13.74
CA VAL A 75 15.49 11.22 -14.89
C VAL A 75 13.96 11.07 -14.91
N PRO A 76 13.36 10.72 -16.06
CA PRO A 76 11.94 10.38 -16.09
C PRO A 76 11.65 9.20 -15.15
N GLY A 77 10.64 9.36 -14.30
CA GLY A 77 10.05 8.32 -13.47
C GLY A 77 8.60 8.07 -13.82
N ARG A 78 7.99 7.13 -13.10
CA ARG A 78 6.59 6.71 -13.26
C ARG A 78 6.06 6.06 -11.99
N ILE A 79 4.74 6.04 -11.87
CA ILE A 79 4.04 5.11 -10.98
C ILE A 79 4.23 3.68 -11.53
N ASP A 80 4.62 2.77 -10.66
CA ASP A 80 4.84 1.36 -10.98
C ASP A 80 3.78 0.51 -10.29
N ILE A 81 3.31 -0.51 -11.01
CA ILE A 81 2.35 -1.49 -10.49
C ILE A 81 3.11 -2.82 -10.37
N ALA A 82 3.41 -3.20 -9.12
CA ALA A 82 4.02 -4.46 -8.77
C ALA A 82 3.14 -5.63 -9.25
N LYS A 83 3.71 -6.47 -10.10
CA LYS A 83 3.10 -7.74 -10.50
C LYS A 83 3.08 -8.70 -9.31
N ARG A 84 2.15 -9.66 -9.33
CA ARG A 84 2.04 -10.69 -8.30
C ARG A 84 3.37 -11.42 -8.02
N SER A 85 4.09 -11.81 -9.07
CA SER A 85 5.40 -12.47 -8.94
C SER A 85 6.48 -11.57 -8.30
N TYR A 86 6.38 -10.25 -8.46
CA TYR A 86 7.28 -9.31 -7.79
C TYR A 86 6.97 -9.22 -6.30
N MET A 87 5.67 -9.19 -5.96
CA MET A 87 5.22 -9.22 -4.57
C MET A 87 5.62 -10.53 -3.88
N ASP A 88 5.66 -11.66 -4.59
CA ASP A 88 6.12 -12.95 -4.02
C ASP A 88 7.54 -12.88 -3.46
N GLY A 89 8.42 -12.14 -4.14
CA GLY A 89 9.81 -11.91 -3.70
C GLY A 89 10.00 -10.65 -2.86
N SER A 90 8.92 -10.01 -2.43
CA SER A 90 8.93 -8.82 -1.57
C SER A 90 8.50 -9.20 -0.15
N ASP A 91 8.72 -8.33 0.82
CA ASP A 91 8.28 -8.53 2.20
C ASP A 91 7.26 -7.47 2.59
N ALA A 92 6.12 -7.91 3.10
CA ALA A 92 5.16 -7.04 3.76
C ALA A 92 5.71 -6.63 5.13
N GLN A 93 5.93 -5.34 5.31
CA GLN A 93 6.56 -4.80 6.52
C GLN A 93 5.51 -4.54 7.60
N PHE A 94 4.49 -3.73 7.28
CA PHE A 94 3.41 -3.39 8.20
C PHE A 94 2.18 -2.90 7.42
N SER A 95 1.04 -2.87 8.11
CA SER A 95 -0.22 -2.35 7.57
C SER A 95 -0.94 -1.46 8.56
N LEU A 96 -1.89 -0.67 8.06
CA LEU A 96 -2.87 0.04 8.86
C LEU A 96 -4.16 0.24 8.06
N VAL A 97 -5.27 0.40 8.78
CA VAL A 97 -6.57 0.73 8.20
C VAL A 97 -6.64 2.23 7.94
N LEU A 98 -7.12 2.62 6.76
CA LEU A 98 -7.32 4.00 6.36
C LEU A 98 -8.76 4.44 6.60
N THR A 99 -8.93 5.69 7.02
CA THR A 99 -10.20 6.41 6.81
C THR A 99 -10.38 6.75 5.33
N ASP A 100 -11.60 7.01 4.89
CA ASP A 100 -11.87 7.40 3.50
C ASP A 100 -11.12 8.66 3.05
N VAL A 101 -10.94 9.63 3.96
CA VAL A 101 -10.18 10.85 3.69
C VAL A 101 -8.70 10.52 3.45
N GLN A 102 -8.13 9.63 4.26
CA GLN A 102 -6.75 9.19 4.07
C GLN A 102 -6.62 8.38 2.77
N TYR A 103 -7.55 7.46 2.50
CA TYR A 103 -7.60 6.71 1.24
C TYR A 103 -7.63 7.63 0.02
N ALA A 104 -8.53 8.62 0.00
CA ALA A 104 -8.59 9.62 -1.07
C ALA A 104 -7.28 10.40 -1.20
N SER A 105 -6.66 10.78 -0.06
CA SER A 105 -5.36 11.47 -0.06
C SER A 105 -4.24 10.62 -0.65
N ILE A 106 -4.26 9.29 -0.43
CA ILE A 106 -3.33 8.35 -1.07
C ILE A 106 -3.57 8.27 -2.59
N LEU A 107 -4.81 8.23 -3.06
CA LEU A 107 -5.08 8.25 -4.50
C LEU A 107 -4.61 9.58 -5.13
N GLN A 108 -4.78 10.69 -4.44
CA GLN A 108 -4.26 11.98 -4.87
C GLN A 108 -2.72 11.98 -4.94
N LEU A 109 -2.05 11.31 -4.00
CA LEU A 109 -0.59 11.15 -4.02
C LEU A 109 -0.12 10.42 -5.28
N VAL A 110 -0.83 9.35 -5.66
CA VAL A 110 -0.53 8.60 -6.89
C VAL A 110 -0.63 9.52 -8.10
N ASP A 111 -1.70 10.32 -8.19
CA ASP A 111 -1.90 11.25 -9.31
C ASP A 111 -0.85 12.38 -9.35
N GLU A 112 -0.42 12.89 -8.20
CA GLU A 112 0.64 13.91 -8.09
C GLU A 112 2.02 13.41 -8.53
N TRP A 113 2.28 12.10 -8.42
CA TRP A 113 3.56 11.47 -8.79
C TRP A 113 3.50 10.74 -10.14
N ASP A 114 2.31 10.64 -10.73
CA ASP A 114 2.12 10.09 -12.05
C ASP A 114 2.73 11.00 -13.13
N GLU A 115 3.27 10.37 -14.17
CA GLU A 115 3.98 11.06 -15.25
C GLU A 115 3.07 11.84 -16.20
N LYS A 116 1.76 11.51 -16.24
CA LYS A 116 0.78 12.16 -17.11
C LYS A 116 -0.07 13.17 -16.34
N LYS A 117 -0.34 12.90 -15.07
CA LYS A 117 -1.19 13.74 -14.22
C LYS A 117 -0.42 14.73 -13.34
N GLY A 118 0.83 14.43 -13.00
CA GLY A 118 1.62 15.20 -12.04
C GLY A 118 3.11 15.29 -12.40
N ASP A 119 3.97 15.27 -11.38
CA ASP A 119 5.42 15.31 -11.55
C ASP A 119 6.03 13.91 -11.43
N GLY A 120 6.18 13.27 -12.58
CA GLY A 120 6.87 11.98 -12.71
C GLY A 120 8.40 12.07 -12.62
N THR A 121 9.03 13.18 -12.24
CA THR A 121 10.49 13.28 -12.19
C THR A 121 11.08 12.40 -11.08
N TYR A 122 11.98 11.47 -11.43
CA TYR A 122 12.72 10.65 -10.46
C TYR A 122 14.06 11.30 -10.10
N ARG A 123 14.37 11.35 -8.80
CA ARG A 123 15.66 11.80 -8.27
C ARG A 123 16.12 10.86 -7.17
N MET A 124 17.29 10.24 -7.35
CA MET A 124 17.85 9.27 -6.41
C MET A 124 17.93 9.78 -4.96
N ASN A 125 18.22 11.07 -4.76
CA ASN A 125 18.46 11.62 -3.43
C ASN A 125 17.25 12.29 -2.79
N THR A 126 16.26 12.73 -3.58
CA THR A 126 15.22 13.65 -3.10
C THR A 126 13.80 13.30 -3.55
N ARG A 127 13.63 12.37 -4.50
CA ARG A 127 12.33 11.97 -5.05
C ARG A 127 12.42 10.57 -5.64
N ASN A 128 12.47 9.57 -4.76
CA ASN A 128 12.57 8.15 -5.10
C ASN A 128 11.46 7.34 -4.43
N CYS A 129 11.48 6.01 -4.56
CA CYS A 129 10.49 5.12 -3.94
C CYS A 129 10.33 5.33 -2.42
N VAL A 130 11.41 5.60 -1.69
CA VAL A 130 11.36 5.82 -0.23
C VAL A 130 10.64 7.13 0.10
N HIS A 131 10.90 8.20 -0.67
CA HIS A 131 10.19 9.47 -0.50
C HIS A 131 8.70 9.33 -0.82
N PHE A 132 8.37 8.53 -1.84
CA PHE A 132 6.99 8.24 -2.21
C PHE A 132 6.23 7.54 -1.08
N VAL A 133 6.79 6.45 -0.53
CA VAL A 133 6.15 5.73 0.59
C VAL A 133 6.19 6.50 1.90
N GLN A 134 7.18 7.38 2.11
CA GLN A 134 7.21 8.31 3.25
C GLN A 134 6.01 9.27 3.20
N GLU A 135 5.72 9.83 2.02
CA GLU A 135 4.57 10.71 1.83
C GLU A 135 3.24 9.95 1.93
N ALA A 136 3.18 8.71 1.44
CA ALA A 136 2.03 7.83 1.66
C ALA A 136 1.80 7.57 3.16
N ALA A 137 2.86 7.27 3.92
CA ALA A 137 2.78 7.11 5.37
C ALA A 137 2.29 8.37 6.08
N ARG A 138 2.75 9.56 5.65
CA ARG A 138 2.26 10.85 6.17
C ARG A 138 0.76 11.02 5.94
N ARG A 139 0.30 10.75 4.72
CA ARG A 139 -1.13 10.86 4.34
C ARG A 139 -1.99 9.79 5.02
N ALA A 140 -1.42 8.63 5.33
CA ALA A 140 -2.03 7.59 6.16
C ALA A 140 -2.06 7.95 7.66
N GLY A 141 -1.55 9.11 8.06
CA GLY A 141 -1.61 9.61 9.44
C GLY A 141 -0.43 9.19 10.33
N LEU A 142 0.58 8.50 9.79
CA LEU A 142 1.76 8.14 10.56
C LEU A 142 2.59 9.38 10.90
N THR A 143 3.26 9.30 12.04
CA THR A 143 4.10 10.38 12.58
C THR A 143 5.58 9.95 12.60
N LYS A 144 6.50 10.83 13.01
CA LYS A 144 7.94 10.50 13.15
C LYS A 144 8.53 9.87 11.88
N LEU A 145 8.35 10.53 10.76
CA LEU A 145 8.70 10.02 9.43
C LEU A 145 10.15 10.30 9.04
N ASP A 146 10.88 11.11 9.81
CA ASP A 146 12.17 11.66 9.42
C ASP A 146 13.32 10.67 9.68
N PHE A 147 13.79 10.03 8.61
CA PHE A 147 14.91 9.09 8.62
C PHE A 147 15.87 9.38 7.46
N PRO A 148 16.58 10.52 7.46
CA PRO A 148 17.30 11.02 6.29
C PRO A 148 18.43 10.08 5.83
N LYS A 149 18.97 9.27 6.75
CA LYS A 149 20.01 8.27 6.46
C LYS A 149 19.48 7.00 5.78
N LEU A 150 18.16 6.83 5.70
CA LEU A 150 17.50 5.63 5.18
C LEU A 150 16.77 5.88 3.85
N MET A 151 16.86 7.08 3.28
CA MET A 151 16.13 7.47 2.05
C MET A 151 16.54 6.69 0.79
N LYS A 152 17.49 5.75 0.87
CA LYS A 152 17.89 4.82 -0.19
C LYS A 152 17.90 3.36 0.28
N LYS A 153 17.28 3.08 1.42
CA LYS A 153 17.27 1.77 2.09
C LYS A 153 15.82 1.37 2.38
N PRO A 154 15.06 0.93 1.36
CA PRO A 154 13.62 0.70 1.44
C PRO A 154 13.19 -0.13 2.66
N ARG A 155 13.77 -1.33 2.87
CA ARG A 155 13.43 -2.17 4.01
C ARG A 155 13.78 -1.50 5.33
N SER A 156 15.01 -0.98 5.47
CA SER A 156 15.43 -0.32 6.71
C SER A 156 14.56 0.88 7.06
N PHE A 157 14.17 1.69 6.07
CA PHE A 157 13.27 2.81 6.26
C PHE A 157 11.91 2.35 6.77
N LEU A 158 11.28 1.36 6.11
CA LEU A 158 9.96 0.88 6.51
C LEU A 158 9.97 0.21 7.89
N LYS A 159 11.03 -0.51 8.27
CA LYS A 159 11.19 -1.05 9.63
C LYS A 159 11.29 0.06 10.67
N ALA A 160 12.16 1.05 10.45
CA ALA A 160 12.31 2.19 11.35
C ALA A 160 11.00 2.99 11.51
N LEU A 161 10.27 3.15 10.41
CA LEU A 161 8.96 3.79 10.41
C LEU A 161 7.91 3.01 11.20
N ALA A 162 7.86 1.68 11.03
CA ALA A 162 6.97 0.80 11.80
C ALA A 162 7.29 0.87 13.30
N ASP A 163 8.56 0.77 13.68
CA ASP A 163 9.02 0.83 15.07
C ASP A 163 8.64 2.17 15.72
N ALA A 164 8.80 3.29 15.00
CA ALA A 164 8.46 4.62 15.50
C ALA A 164 6.95 4.83 15.69
N ASN A 165 6.11 4.01 15.05
CA ASN A 165 4.65 4.09 15.06
C ASN A 165 4.00 2.76 15.50
N ALA A 166 4.68 1.95 16.31
CA ALA A 166 4.26 0.58 16.61
C ALA A 166 2.85 0.45 17.23
N THR A 167 2.34 1.52 17.85
CA THR A 167 0.98 1.55 18.42
C THR A 167 -0.11 1.88 17.39
N GLN A 168 0.26 2.34 16.18
CA GLN A 168 -0.68 2.73 15.12
C GLN A 168 -0.72 1.71 13.97
N VAL A 169 0.30 0.86 13.86
CA VAL A 169 0.43 -0.09 12.75
C VAL A 169 0.33 -1.52 13.24
N THR A 170 -0.14 -2.41 12.37
CA THR A 170 0.04 -3.85 12.53
C THR A 170 1.35 -4.24 11.86
N VAL A 171 2.34 -4.63 12.66
CA VAL A 171 3.61 -5.17 12.13
C VAL A 171 3.33 -6.53 11.51
N ILE A 172 3.80 -6.71 10.27
CA ILE A 172 3.66 -7.96 9.53
C ILE A 172 5.00 -8.69 9.51
N ASP A 173 6.05 -8.03 9.01
CA ASP A 173 7.42 -8.58 8.81
C ASP A 173 7.44 -10.01 8.24
N ARG A 174 6.72 -10.23 7.14
CA ARG A 174 6.61 -11.54 6.47
C ARG A 174 6.92 -11.46 4.99
N HIS A 175 7.57 -12.51 4.50
CA HIS A 175 7.85 -12.68 3.09
C HIS A 175 6.56 -12.85 2.29
N GLY A 176 6.53 -12.35 1.05
CA GLY A 176 5.34 -12.27 0.22
C GLY A 176 4.69 -13.62 -0.04
N LYS A 177 5.51 -14.66 -0.29
CA LYS A 177 5.03 -16.05 -0.39
C LYS A 177 4.20 -16.52 0.80
N GLU A 178 4.49 -16.02 1.99
CA GLU A 178 3.79 -16.40 3.22
C GLU A 178 2.58 -15.50 3.50
N TYR A 179 2.70 -14.20 3.21
CA TYR A 179 1.68 -13.21 3.54
C TYR A 179 0.57 -13.12 2.51
N LEU A 180 0.88 -13.18 1.21
CA LEU A 180 -0.10 -13.00 0.16
C LEU A 180 -1.24 -14.03 0.15
N PRO A 181 -1.03 -15.33 0.44
CA PRO A 181 -2.15 -16.27 0.59
C PRO A 181 -3.15 -15.86 1.67
N SER A 182 -2.68 -15.21 2.75
CA SER A 182 -3.57 -14.71 3.80
C SER A 182 -4.40 -13.52 3.34
N LEU A 183 -3.92 -12.77 2.35
CA LEU A 183 -4.72 -11.76 1.68
C LEU A 183 -5.81 -12.44 0.85
N GLU A 184 -5.45 -13.34 -0.07
CA GLU A 184 -6.39 -13.94 -1.04
C GLU A 184 -7.60 -14.68 -0.42
N ALA A 185 -7.50 -15.12 0.82
CA ALA A 185 -8.64 -15.67 1.58
C ALA A 185 -9.77 -14.65 1.82
N THR A 186 -9.53 -13.35 1.63
CA THR A 186 -10.52 -12.27 1.68
C THR A 186 -10.92 -11.85 0.26
N PRO A 187 -12.18 -11.95 -0.20
CA PRO A 187 -12.53 -11.57 -1.56
C PRO A 187 -12.47 -10.05 -1.80
N VAL A 188 -11.87 -9.60 -2.91
CA VAL A 188 -11.90 -8.19 -3.36
C VAL A 188 -11.91 -8.16 -4.89
N ILE A 189 -12.80 -7.38 -5.51
CA ILE A 189 -13.22 -7.56 -6.92
C ILE A 189 -12.51 -6.62 -7.91
N ALA A 190 -12.07 -5.41 -7.54
CA ALA A 190 -11.36 -4.52 -8.46
C ALA A 190 -9.82 -4.60 -8.28
N THR A 191 -9.10 -4.86 -9.36
CA THR A 191 -7.63 -4.84 -9.40
C THR A 191 -7.15 -3.76 -10.36
N ASN A 192 -6.00 -3.14 -10.08
CA ASN A 192 -5.29 -2.40 -11.13
C ASN A 192 -4.94 -3.39 -12.25
N ALA A 193 -5.50 -3.22 -13.45
CA ALA A 193 -5.15 -4.04 -14.61
C ALA A 193 -3.64 -3.89 -14.90
N PRO A 194 -2.90 -4.96 -15.20
CA PRO A 194 -1.52 -4.83 -15.64
C PRO A 194 -1.49 -3.94 -16.88
N ALA A 195 -0.57 -2.98 -16.93
CA ALA A 195 -0.34 -2.16 -18.12
C ALA A 195 -0.16 -3.09 -19.33
N THR A 196 -1.05 -2.97 -20.32
CA THR A 196 -0.88 -3.62 -21.62
C THR A 196 0.39 -3.06 -22.24
N VAL A 197 1.42 -3.91 -22.31
CA VAL A 197 2.62 -3.61 -23.10
C VAL A 197 2.21 -3.80 -24.56
N ASN A 198 2.04 -2.70 -25.27
CA ASN A 198 2.16 -2.67 -26.73
C ASN A 198 3.59 -2.30 -27.10
#